data_AF-A0A0V8JIL9-F1
#
_entry.id   AF-A0A0V8JIL9-F1
#
_cell.length_a   1.000
_cell.length_b   1.000
_cell.length_c   1.000
_cell.angle_alpha   90.00
_cell.angle_beta   90.00
_cell.angle_gamma   90.00
#
_symmetry.space_group_name_H-M   'P 1'
#
loop_
_entity.id
_entity.type
_entity.pdbx_description
1 polymer ?
#
loop_
_entity_poly.entity_id
_entity_poly.type
_entity_poly.pdbx_seq_one_letter_code
_entity_poly.pdbx_strand_id
1 'polypeptide(L)' 'MADFFEQLEKFFEEQIIGSHEKKMDEVEKLSHQFEKHERQLQKQEKQIDDLYNDDPFGQ' A
#
# COMPACT_ATOMS: atom_id res chain seq x y z
N MET A 1 28.26 -6.53 -34.71
CA MET A 1 26.84 -6.94 -34.54
C MET A 1 26.54 -7.39 -33.11
N ALA A 2 27.50 -7.95 -32.35
CA ALA A 2 27.30 -8.32 -30.94
C ALA A 2 26.90 -7.12 -30.04
N ASP A 3 27.55 -5.97 -30.24
CA ASP A 3 27.33 -4.78 -29.40
C ASP A 3 25.90 -4.21 -29.43
N PHE A 4 25.15 -4.43 -30.53
CA PHE A 4 23.79 -3.92 -30.65
C PHE A 4 22.78 -4.71 -29.81
N PHE A 5 22.92 -6.04 -29.81
CA PHE A 5 22.05 -6.90 -29.01
C PHE A 5 22.34 -6.75 -27.51
N GLU A 6 23.62 -6.59 -27.13
CA GLU A 6 23.99 -6.34 -25.73
C GLU A 6 23.46 -5.00 -25.20
N GLN A 7 23.45 -3.95 -26.04
CA GLN A 7 22.86 -2.65 -25.68
C GLN A 7 21.33 -2.71 -25.58
N LEU A 8 20.67 -3.48 -26.45
CA LEU A 8 19.23 -3.72 -26.37
C LEU A 8 18.85 -4.46 -25.08
N GLU A 9 19.62 -5.49 -24.71
CA GLU A 9 19.38 -6.27 -23.49
C GLU A 9 19.50 -5.40 -22.23
N LYS A 10 20.54 -4.57 -22.14
CA LYS A 10 20.70 -3.59 -21.04
C LYS A 10 19.55 -2.59 -20.97
N PHE A 11 19.11 -2.08 -22.12
CA PHE A 11 17.97 -1.14 -22.17
C PHE A 11 16.68 -1.78 -21.66
N PHE A 12 16.41 -3.02 -22.02
CA PHE A 12 15.24 -3.75 -21.53
C PHE A 12 15.35 -4.07 -20.04
N GLU A 13 16.52 -4.49 -19.54
CA GLU A 13 16.74 -4.69 -18.11
C GLU A 13 16.50 -3.40 -17.32
N GLU A 14 17.07 -2.28 -17.73
CA GLU A 14 16.87 -0.99 -17.06
C GLU A 14 15.40 -0.56 -17.06
N GLN A 15 14.67 -0.75 -18.16
CA GLN A 15 13.24 -0.45 -18.22
C GLN A 15 12.40 -1.37 -17.36
N ILE A 16 12.66 -2.68 -17.38
CA ILE A 16 11.90 -3.66 -16.59
C ILE A 16 12.15 -3.44 -15.10
N ILE A 17 13.41 -3.27 -14.69
CA ILE A 17 13.79 -3.02 -13.30
C ILE A 17 13.21 -1.67 -12.85
N GLY A 18 13.40 -0.61 -13.62
CA GLY A 18 12.85 0.71 -13.28
C GLY A 18 11.32 0.75 -13.23
N SER A 19 10.64 -0.04 -14.08
CA SER A 19 9.18 -0.21 -14.00
C SER A 19 8.76 -1.01 -12.77
N HIS A 20 9.54 -2.03 -12.41
CA HIS A 20 9.27 -2.87 -11.25
C HIS A 20 9.46 -2.12 -9.93
N GLU A 21 10.52 -1.30 -9.82
CA GLU A 21 10.76 -0.42 -8.66
C GLU A 21 9.62 0.58 -8.46
N LYS A 22 9.15 1.22 -9.54
CA LYS A 22 7.99 2.13 -9.44
C LYS A 22 6.72 1.44 -8.96
N LYS A 23 6.47 0.21 -9.42
CA LYS A 23 5.32 -0.58 -8.97
C LYS A 23 5.45 -1.00 -7.51
N MET A 24 6.66 -1.36 -7.06
CA MET A 24 6.96 -1.64 -5.65
C MET A 24 6.65 -0.41 -4.77
N ASP A 25 7.14 0.77 -5.16
CA ASP A 25 6.88 2.03 -4.44
C ASP A 25 5.37 2.36 -4.36
N GLU A 26 4.63 2.11 -5.44
CA GLU A 26 3.18 2.31 -5.46
C GLU A 26 2.45 1.34 -4.53
N VAL A 27 2.86 0.06 -4.52
CA VAL A 27 2.33 -0.97 -3.62
C VAL A 27 2.63 -0.62 -2.15
N GLU A 28 3.85 -0.16 -1.85
CA GLU A 28 4.23 0.24 -0.49
C GLU A 28 3.40 1.45 0.00
N LYS A 29 3.20 2.46 -0.86
CA LYS A 29 2.32 3.59 -0.56
C LYS A 29 0.88 3.17 -0.28
N LEU A 30 0.34 2.27 -1.10
CA LEU A 30 -1.01 1.74 -0.90
C LEU A 30 -1.10 0.95 0.41
N SER A 31 -0.12 0.11 0.71
CA SER A 31 -0.04 -0.64 1.96
C SER A 31 -0.08 0.29 3.18
N HIS A 32 0.70 1.37 3.15
CA HIS A 32 0.71 2.35 4.25
C HIS A 32 -0.61 3.12 4.38
N GLN A 33 -1.28 3.41 3.26
CA GLN A 33 -2.62 4.01 3.29
C GLN A 33 -3.66 3.06 3.88
N PHE A 34 -3.61 1.77 3.54
CA PHE A 34 -4.47 0.74 4.13
C PHE A 34 -4.26 0.64 5.64
N GLU A 35 -3.02 0.58 6.10
CA GLU A 35 -2.71 0.51 7.53
C GLU A 35 -3.25 1.73 8.29
N LYS A 36 -3.12 2.92 7.72
CA LYS A 36 -3.69 4.15 8.31
C LYS A 36 -5.22 4.09 8.39
N HIS A 37 -5.87 3.57 7.35
CA HIS A 37 -7.32 3.43 7.30
C HIS A 37 -7.81 2.37 8.31
N GLU A 38 -7.12 1.24 8.42
CA GLU A 38 -7.41 0.20 9.42
C GLU A 38 -7.33 0.75 10.84
N ARG A 39 -6.29 1.51 11.18
CA ARG A 39 -6.17 2.16 12.49
C ARG A 39 -7.29 3.16 12.76
N GLN A 40 -7.83 3.83 11.73
CA GLN A 40 -8.99 4.71 11.89
C GLN A 40 -10.27 3.93 12.15
N LEU A 41 -10.49 2.84 11.42
CA LEU A 41 -11.63 1.94 11.64
C LEU A 41 -11.61 1.36 13.06
N GLN A 42 -10.47 0.88 13.54
CA GLN A 42 -10.33 0.38 14.91
C GLN A 42 -10.65 1.45 15.97
N LYS A 43 -10.32 2.72 15.70
CA LYS A 43 -10.70 3.83 16.60
C LYS A 43 -12.20 4.10 16.58
N GLN A 44 -12.82 4.05 15.40
CA GLN A 44 -14.27 4.24 15.27
C GLN A 44 -15.04 3.09 15.92
N GLU A 45 -14.59 1.85 15.75
CA GLU A 45 -15.15 0.66 16.42
C GLU A 45 -15.13 0.84 17.94
N LYS A 46 -13.99 1.22 18.52
CA LYS A 46 -13.90 1.53 19.95
C LYS A 46 -14.83 2.66 20.38
N GLN A 47 -14.94 3.73 19.60
CA GLN A 47 -15.85 4.84 19.91
C GLN A 47 -17.31 4.39 19.89
N ILE A 48 -17.68 3.51 18.97
CA ILE A 48 -19.02 2.92 18.90
C ILE A 48 -19.25 2.03 20.13
N ASP A 49 -18.31 1.15 20.46
CA ASP A 49 -18.41 0.29 21.65
C ASP A 49 -18.53 1.12 22.92
N ASP A 50 -17.72 2.17 23.07
CA ASP A 50 -17.78 3.08 24.20
C ASP A 50 -19.16 3.78 24.27
N LEU A 51 -19.69 4.27 23.14
CA LEU A 51 -21.02 4.89 23.09
C LEU A 51 -22.16 3.92 23.43
N TYR A 52 -22.05 2.66 23.00
CA TYR A 52 -23.04 1.62 23.35
C TYR A 52 -22.93 1.20 24.83
N ASN A 53 -21.72 1.19 25.41
CA ASN A 53 -21.51 0.87 26.82
C ASN A 53 -21.87 2.02 27.77
N ASP A 54 -21.77 3.28 27.32
CA ASP A 54 -22.18 4.48 28.07
C ASP A 54 -23.65 4.85 27.83
N ASP A 55 -24.40 4.13 26.98
CA ASP A 55 -25.84 4.32 26.83
C ASP A 55 -26.57 3.78 28.08
N PRO A 56 -27.17 4.64 28.93
CA PRO A 56 -27.90 4.20 30.11
C PRO A 56 -29.18 3.42 29.79
N PHE A 57 -29.54 3.28 28.50
CA PHE A 57 -30.66 2.49 28.00
C PHE A 57 -30.25 1.32 27.10
N GLY A 58 -28.95 1.10 26.88
CA GLY A 58 -28.39 0.01 26.08
C GLY A 58 -28.11 -1.25 26.90
N GLN A 59 -29.17 -1.99 27.26
CA GLN A 59 -29.22 -3.14 28.20
C GLN A 59 -29.01 -2.82 29.68
#